data_AF-A0A0Q9QPJ2-F1
#
_entry.id   AF-A0A0Q9QPJ2-F1
#
_cell.length_a   1.000
_cell.length_b   1.000
_cell.length_c   1.000
_cell.angle_alpha   90.00
_cell.angle_beta   90.00
_cell.angle_gamma   90.00
#
_symmetry.space_group_name_H-M   'P 1'
#
loop_
_entity.id
_entity.type
_entity.pdbx_description
1 polymer ?
#
loop_
_entity_poly.entity_id
_entity_poly.type
_entity_poly.pdbx_seq_one_letter_code
_entity_poly.pdbx_strand_id
1 'polypeptide(L)'
;MRNKCKLILVEGLCGTGKSTLAERLHDYLVQQGIPSKFYDEGAQEHPTSLNWHAFFREEEYNELLLQNPDYADVIRSLAVKYGLNYLIPYRHGIANQIAALNPVVIYLTQPDVREQQTWISTIRSRPNFATEQNIKFMENRKRIELRLLEVLPFSTCIIENKCLDWEEVLSKMVEAI
;
A
#
# COMPACT_ATOMS: atom_id res chain seq x y z
N MET A 1 -13.59 -24.23 -9.86
CA MET A 1 -14.51 -23.23 -10.44
C MET A 1 -13.66 -22.01 -10.81
N ARG A 2 -13.73 -21.50 -12.05
CA ARG A 2 -13.05 -20.23 -12.38
C ARG A 2 -13.81 -19.11 -11.65
N ASN A 3 -13.12 -18.31 -10.83
CA ASN A 3 -13.74 -17.13 -10.23
C ASN A 3 -14.26 -16.22 -11.36
N LYS A 4 -15.55 -15.84 -11.27
CA LYS A 4 -16.20 -14.95 -12.26
C LYS A 4 -15.66 -13.51 -12.20
N CYS A 5 -14.94 -13.15 -11.15
CA CYS A 5 -14.37 -11.82 -10.93
C CYS A 5 -12.90 -11.94 -10.50
N LYS A 6 -12.07 -10.97 -10.90
CA LYS A 6 -10.66 -10.83 -10.50
C LYS A 6 -10.52 -9.66 -9.54
N LEU A 7 -9.87 -9.88 -8.40
CA LEU A 7 -9.53 -8.83 -7.44
C LEU A 7 -8.16 -8.25 -7.80
N ILE A 8 -8.10 -6.93 -8.02
CA ILE A 8 -6.86 -6.21 -8.28
C ILE A 8 -6.68 -5.20 -7.15
N LEU A 9 -5.54 -5.24 -6.48
CA LEU A 9 -5.18 -4.33 -5.39
C LEU A 9 -4.04 -3.43 -5.86
N VAL A 10 -4.23 -2.12 -5.80
CA VAL A 10 -3.21 -1.14 -6.21
C VAL A 10 -2.63 -0.47 -4.97
N GLU A 11 -1.39 -0.82 -4.66
CA GLU A 11 -0.69 -0.47 -3.44
C GLU A 11 0.57 0.35 -3.71
N GLY A 12 1.19 0.90 -2.66
CA GLY A 12 2.37 1.75 -2.80
C GLY A 12 2.42 2.95 -1.86
N LEU A 13 3.55 3.64 -1.86
CA LEU A 13 3.74 4.84 -1.03
C LEU A 13 2.83 6.01 -1.46
N CYS A 14 2.71 7.00 -0.58
CA CYS A 14 2.02 8.23 -0.91
C CYS A 14 2.65 8.91 -2.14
N GLY A 15 1.81 9.40 -3.06
CA GLY A 15 2.25 10.12 -4.26
C GLY A 15 2.92 9.26 -5.34
N THR A 16 2.75 7.94 -5.32
CA THR A 16 3.14 7.05 -6.44
C THR A 16 2.10 7.01 -7.56
N GLY A 17 0.94 7.66 -7.38
CA GLY A 17 -0.15 7.72 -8.36
C GLY A 17 -1.21 6.62 -8.24
N LYS A 18 -1.26 5.89 -7.10
CA LYS A 18 -2.19 4.77 -6.87
C LYS A 18 -3.64 5.05 -7.31
N SER A 19 -4.32 6.00 -6.67
CA SER A 19 -5.74 6.25 -6.94
C SER A 19 -5.96 6.65 -8.40
N THR A 20 -5.10 7.52 -8.94
CA THR A 20 -5.14 7.95 -10.35
C THR A 20 -4.96 6.78 -11.31
N LEU A 21 -3.96 5.92 -11.10
CA LEU A 21 -3.69 4.79 -11.99
C LEU A 21 -4.68 3.64 -11.82
N ALA A 22 -5.23 3.45 -10.62
CA ALA A 22 -6.29 2.48 -10.38
C ALA A 22 -7.61 2.89 -11.06
N GLU A 23 -7.96 4.17 -11.00
CA GLU A 23 -9.10 4.73 -11.74
C GLU A 23 -8.88 4.62 -13.26
N ARG A 24 -7.68 4.99 -13.76
CA ARG A 24 -7.35 4.83 -15.19
C ARG A 24 -7.39 3.38 -15.66
N LEU A 25 -6.93 2.43 -14.84
CA LEU A 25 -7.03 1.00 -15.15
C LEU A 25 -8.50 0.56 -15.21
N HIS A 26 -9.33 1.05 -14.30
CA HIS A 26 -10.77 0.81 -14.34
C HIS A 26 -11.39 1.32 -15.64
N ASP A 27 -11.12 2.58 -16.01
CA ASP A 27 -11.63 3.19 -17.25
C ASP A 27 -11.18 2.42 -18.49
N TYR A 28 -9.90 2.02 -18.53
CA TYR A 28 -9.37 1.20 -19.61
C TYR A 28 -10.16 -0.12 -19.76
N LEU A 29 -10.39 -0.84 -18.67
CA LEU A 29 -11.15 -2.10 -18.71
C LEU A 29 -12.58 -1.90 -19.20
N VAL A 30 -13.26 -0.85 -18.72
CA VAL A 30 -14.62 -0.51 -19.16
C VAL A 30 -14.65 -0.18 -20.66
N GLN A 31 -13.65 0.57 -21.16
CA GLN A 31 -13.52 0.88 -22.58
C GLN A 31 -13.27 -0.36 -23.44
N GLN A 32 -12.59 -1.39 -22.91
CA GLN A 32 -12.43 -2.70 -23.57
C GLN A 32 -13.68 -3.59 -23.46
N GLY A 33 -14.78 -3.10 -22.87
CA GLY A 33 -16.01 -3.87 -22.67
C GLY A 33 -15.94 -4.88 -21.51
N ILE A 34 -14.93 -4.77 -20.64
CA ILE A 34 -14.78 -5.62 -19.45
C ILE A 34 -15.46 -4.94 -18.27
N PRO A 35 -16.50 -5.55 -17.65
CA PRO A 35 -17.13 -4.99 -16.46
C PRO A 35 -16.12 -4.88 -15.32
N SER A 36 -15.91 -3.65 -14.82
CA SER A 36 -14.99 -3.34 -13.74
C SER A 36 -15.69 -2.48 -12.68
N LYS A 37 -15.24 -2.56 -11.43
CA LYS A 37 -15.67 -1.68 -10.33
C LYS A 37 -14.43 -1.17 -9.62
N PHE A 38 -14.36 0.15 -9.41
CA PHE A 38 -13.29 0.82 -8.69
C PHE A 38 -13.75 1.22 -7.29
N TYR A 39 -12.87 1.02 -6.31
CA TYR A 39 -13.05 1.44 -4.93
C TYR A 39 -11.76 2.12 -4.46
N ASP A 40 -11.88 3.36 -3.98
CA ASP A 40 -10.77 4.08 -3.34
C ASP A 40 -10.65 3.68 -1.86
N GLU A 41 -9.47 3.83 -1.25
CA GLU A 41 -9.14 3.33 0.09
C GLU A 41 -10.15 3.76 1.18
N GLY A 42 -10.77 4.94 1.02
CA GLY A 42 -11.76 5.51 1.93
C GLY A 42 -13.23 5.22 1.59
N ALA A 43 -13.53 4.36 0.62
CA ALA A 43 -14.91 4.08 0.21
C ALA A 43 -15.69 3.35 1.32
N GLN A 44 -16.90 3.84 1.63
CA GLN A 44 -17.75 3.28 2.70
C GLN A 44 -18.13 1.80 2.46
N GLU A 45 -18.17 1.37 1.20
CA GLU A 45 -18.46 -0.01 0.80
C GLU A 45 -17.21 -0.77 0.32
N HIS A 46 -16.00 -0.33 0.74
CA HIS A 46 -14.76 -0.95 0.27
C HIS A 46 -14.71 -2.44 0.68
N PRO A 47 -14.68 -3.39 -0.29
CA PRO A 47 -14.85 -4.81 0.02
C PRO A 47 -13.64 -5.41 0.75
N THR A 48 -12.50 -4.73 0.73
CA THR A 48 -11.23 -5.18 1.33
C THR A 48 -10.39 -4.00 1.84
N SER A 49 -10.71 -3.36 2.96
CA SER A 49 -9.84 -2.29 3.49
C SER A 49 -8.55 -2.89 4.04
N LEU A 50 -7.46 -2.77 3.28
CA LEU A 50 -6.17 -3.44 3.54
C LEU A 50 -5.08 -2.41 3.87
N ASN A 51 -5.19 -1.73 5.00
CA ASN A 51 -4.02 -1.05 5.54
C ASN A 51 -3.03 -2.12 6.05
N TRP A 52 -1.97 -2.38 5.28
CA TRP A 52 -1.02 -3.48 5.52
C TRP A 52 -0.20 -3.34 6.81
N HIS A 53 -0.20 -2.13 7.38
CA HIS A 53 0.46 -1.78 8.63
C HIS A 53 -0.29 -0.63 9.29
N ALA A 54 -0.28 -0.60 10.62
CA ALA A 54 -0.70 0.57 11.37
C ALA A 54 0.52 1.34 11.84
N PHE A 55 0.36 2.65 11.85
CA PHE A 55 1.32 3.59 12.37
C PHE A 55 0.79 4.15 13.69
N PHE A 56 1.65 4.20 14.68
CA PHE A 56 1.36 4.75 16.00
C PHE A 56 2.49 5.67 16.41
N ARG A 57 2.17 6.83 16.97
CA ARG A 57 3.09 7.57 17.84
C ARG A 57 3.37 6.74 19.09
N GLU A 58 4.44 7.05 19.80
CA GLU A 58 4.83 6.30 21.00
C GLU A 58 3.72 6.27 22.05
N GLU A 59 3.01 7.38 22.23
CA GLU A 59 1.84 7.48 23.11
C GLU A 59 0.73 6.53 22.64
N GLU A 60 0.33 6.61 21.36
CA GLU A 60 -0.73 5.78 20.77
C GLU A 60 -0.36 4.28 20.79
N TYR A 61 0.93 3.96 20.62
CA TYR A 61 1.44 2.60 20.71
C TYR A 61 1.40 2.06 22.13
N ASN A 62 1.80 2.87 23.11
CA ASN A 62 1.72 2.49 24.51
C ASN A 62 0.25 2.33 24.95
N GLU A 63 -0.63 3.21 24.51
CA GLU A 63 -2.07 3.08 24.70
C GLU A 63 -2.62 1.79 24.09
N LEU A 64 -2.23 1.45 22.85
CA LEU A 64 -2.60 0.20 22.20
C LEU A 64 -2.19 -1.02 23.05
N LEU A 65 -0.97 -1.03 23.58
CA LEU A 65 -0.47 -2.12 24.43
C LEU A 65 -1.22 -2.19 25.77
N LEU A 66 -1.54 -1.05 26.38
CA LEU A 66 -2.30 -0.97 27.63
C LEU A 66 -3.74 -1.45 27.46
N GLN A 67 -4.36 -1.12 26.33
CA GLN A 67 -5.73 -1.55 26.00
C GLN A 67 -5.82 -3.03 25.64
N ASN A 68 -4.71 -3.64 25.19
CA ASN A 68 -4.68 -5.02 24.69
C ASN A 68 -3.57 -5.84 25.37
N PRO A 69 -3.60 -6.02 26.70
CA PRO A 69 -2.50 -6.65 27.45
C PRO A 69 -2.25 -8.10 27.00
N ASP A 70 -3.30 -8.85 26.67
CA ASP A 70 -3.21 -10.25 26.20
C ASP A 70 -2.46 -10.41 24.87
N TYR A 71 -2.40 -9.33 24.07
CA TYR A 71 -1.73 -9.31 22.78
C TYR A 71 -0.43 -8.50 22.80
N ALA A 72 -0.07 -7.90 23.93
CA ALA A 72 1.04 -6.95 24.02
C ALA A 72 2.37 -7.54 23.53
N ASP A 73 2.67 -8.79 23.88
CA ASP A 73 3.92 -9.45 23.46
C ASP A 73 3.95 -9.71 21.95
N VAL A 74 2.81 -10.12 21.37
CA VAL A 74 2.68 -10.30 19.92
C VAL A 74 2.83 -8.96 19.21
N ILE A 75 2.14 -7.92 19.69
CA ILE A 75 2.23 -6.57 19.15
C ILE A 75 3.68 -6.06 19.23
N ARG A 76 4.38 -6.26 20.35
CA ARG A 76 5.81 -5.92 20.52
C ARG A 76 6.70 -6.68 19.55
N SER A 77 6.45 -7.98 19.34
CA SER A 77 7.25 -8.80 18.42
C SER A 77 7.13 -8.37 16.96
N LEU A 78 5.99 -7.78 16.59
CA LEU A 78 5.72 -7.29 15.24
C LEU A 78 6.14 -5.82 15.07
N ALA A 79 6.10 -5.03 16.14
CA ALA A 79 6.33 -3.59 16.08
C ALA A 79 7.78 -3.25 15.71
N VAL A 80 7.93 -2.33 14.75
CA VAL A 80 9.21 -1.73 14.37
C VAL A 80 9.26 -0.30 14.92
N LYS A 81 10.14 -0.03 15.88
CA LYS A 81 10.35 1.31 16.46
C LYS A 81 11.17 2.21 15.54
N TYR A 82 10.77 3.46 15.40
CA TYR A 82 11.46 4.50 14.65
C TYR A 82 11.34 5.86 15.34
N GLY A 83 12.38 6.27 16.06
CA GLY A 83 12.33 7.47 16.91
C GLY A 83 11.22 7.34 17.95
N LEU A 84 10.27 8.28 17.92
CA LEU A 84 9.08 8.31 18.79
C LEU A 84 7.85 7.65 18.14
N ASN A 85 8.01 6.79 17.14
CA ASN A 85 6.90 6.15 16.43
C ASN A 85 7.11 4.63 16.29
N TYR A 86 6.01 3.91 16.06
CA TYR A 86 5.95 2.46 15.89
C TYR A 86 5.14 2.10 14.64
N LEU A 87 5.61 1.08 13.93
CA LEU A 87 4.91 0.51 12.78
C LEU A 87 4.62 -0.96 13.05
N ILE A 88 3.34 -1.35 12.98
CA ILE A 88 2.88 -2.71 13.33
C ILE A 88 2.30 -3.41 12.09
N PRO A 89 2.95 -4.45 11.57
CA PRO A 89 2.42 -5.32 10.52
C PRO A 89 1.41 -6.35 11.09
N TYR A 90 0.11 -6.26 10.80
CA TYR A 90 -0.92 -7.19 11.35
C TYR A 90 -1.51 -8.18 10.31
N ARG A 91 -0.68 -8.61 9.35
CA ARG A 91 -1.09 -9.10 8.02
C ARG A 91 -1.74 -10.48 7.86
N HIS A 92 -1.45 -11.47 8.70
CA HIS A 92 -1.69 -12.87 8.30
C HIS A 92 -3.18 -13.24 8.16
N GLY A 93 -4.08 -12.56 8.88
CA GLY A 93 -5.51 -12.88 8.84
C GLY A 93 -6.18 -12.56 7.50
N ILE A 94 -5.98 -11.34 6.98
CA ILE A 94 -6.75 -10.88 5.82
C ILE A 94 -6.21 -11.45 4.51
N ALA A 95 -4.89 -11.59 4.37
CA ALA A 95 -4.28 -12.20 3.18
C ALA A 95 -4.82 -13.63 2.93
N ASN A 96 -4.97 -14.43 3.99
CA ASN A 96 -5.53 -15.78 3.89
C ASN A 96 -7.03 -15.77 3.54
N GLN A 97 -7.80 -14.79 4.03
CA GLN A 97 -9.22 -14.67 3.70
C GLN A 97 -9.45 -14.34 2.21
N ILE A 98 -8.57 -13.54 1.61
CA ILE A 98 -8.70 -13.14 0.20
C ILE A 98 -7.91 -14.04 -0.76
N ALA A 99 -7.07 -14.95 -0.28
CA ALA A 99 -6.24 -15.82 -1.13
C ALA A 99 -7.08 -16.64 -2.12
N ALA A 100 -8.26 -17.12 -1.70
CA ALA A 100 -9.19 -17.85 -2.57
C ALA A 100 -9.75 -17.01 -3.74
N LEU A 101 -9.67 -15.68 -3.66
CA LEU A 101 -10.04 -14.77 -4.75
C LEU A 101 -8.97 -14.69 -5.84
N ASN A 102 -7.77 -15.25 -5.60
CA ASN A 102 -6.61 -15.17 -6.47
C ASN A 102 -6.29 -13.72 -6.90
N PRO A 103 -6.07 -12.80 -5.94
CA PRO A 103 -5.86 -11.39 -6.26
C PRO A 103 -4.51 -11.17 -6.96
N VAL A 104 -4.43 -10.08 -7.71
CA VAL A 104 -3.17 -9.50 -8.17
C VAL A 104 -2.91 -8.23 -7.37
N VAL A 105 -1.77 -8.15 -6.68
CA VAL A 105 -1.31 -6.90 -6.06
C VAL A 105 -0.35 -6.21 -7.00
N ILE A 106 -0.68 -5.01 -7.41
CA ILE A 106 0.20 -4.11 -8.13
C ILE A 106 0.75 -3.11 -7.12
N TYR A 107 2.04 -3.18 -6.82
CA TYR A 107 2.72 -2.25 -5.93
C TYR A 107 3.47 -1.20 -6.75
N LEU A 108 2.97 0.03 -6.72
CA LEU A 108 3.59 1.19 -7.36
C LEU A 108 4.65 1.80 -6.46
N THR A 109 5.86 1.97 -6.99
CA THR A 109 6.97 2.57 -6.23
C THR A 109 7.73 3.60 -7.05
N GLN A 110 8.41 4.51 -6.35
CA GLN A 110 9.40 5.42 -6.92
C GLN A 110 10.80 4.90 -6.59
N PRO A 111 11.80 5.05 -7.49
CA PRO A 111 13.15 4.58 -7.21
C PRO A 111 13.73 5.24 -5.96
N ASP A 112 13.61 6.58 -5.89
CA ASP A 112 14.09 7.40 -4.78
C ASP A 112 12.93 7.94 -3.93
N VAL A 113 12.89 7.54 -2.66
CA VAL A 113 11.85 7.98 -1.71
C VAL A 113 12.04 9.44 -1.32
N ARG A 114 13.29 9.92 -1.20
CA ARG A 114 13.59 11.31 -0.86
C ARG A 114 13.12 12.24 -1.95
N GLU A 115 13.50 11.98 -3.21
CA GLU A 115 13.03 12.79 -4.35
C GLU A 115 11.50 12.83 -4.39
N GLN A 116 10.86 11.67 -4.20
CA GLN A 116 9.41 11.60 -4.13
C GLN A 116 8.82 12.45 -3.00
N GLN A 117 9.33 12.31 -1.76
CA GLN A 117 8.83 13.05 -0.62
C GLN A 117 9.05 14.56 -0.76
N THR A 118 10.19 14.98 -1.31
CA THR A 118 10.49 16.38 -1.62
C THR A 118 9.54 16.93 -2.68
N TRP A 119 9.30 16.17 -3.76
CA TRP A 119 8.34 16.56 -4.78
C TRP A 119 6.92 16.69 -4.23
N ILE A 120 6.44 15.70 -3.47
CA ILE A 120 5.11 15.73 -2.84
C ILE A 120 4.97 16.91 -1.88
N SER A 121 6.01 17.19 -1.08
CA SER A 121 6.06 18.33 -0.16
C SER A 121 5.74 19.63 -0.90
N THR A 122 6.36 19.84 -2.07
CA THR A 122 6.15 21.02 -2.91
C THR A 122 4.74 21.04 -3.50
N ILE A 123 4.34 19.97 -4.20
CA ILE A 123 3.06 19.94 -4.94
C ILE A 123 1.84 20.02 -4.01
N ARG A 124 1.96 19.48 -2.78
CA ARG A 124 0.86 19.48 -1.80
C ARG A 124 0.94 20.62 -0.78
N SER A 125 1.95 21.49 -0.87
CA SER A 125 2.22 22.53 0.14
C SER A 125 2.30 21.95 1.56
N ARG A 126 2.98 20.80 1.72
CA ARG A 126 3.14 20.09 3.00
C ARG A 126 4.61 19.85 3.32
N PRO A 127 5.32 20.81 3.94
CA PRO A 127 6.76 20.73 4.18
C PRO A 127 7.19 19.53 5.04
N ASN A 128 6.31 19.05 5.91
CA ASN A 128 6.60 17.91 6.80
C ASN A 128 6.96 16.62 6.04
N PHE A 129 6.54 16.49 4.77
CA PHE A 129 6.87 15.33 3.93
C PHE A 129 8.38 15.26 3.62
N ALA A 130 9.04 16.40 3.43
CA ALA A 130 10.46 16.46 3.08
C ALA A 130 11.43 16.49 4.27
N THR A 131 10.94 16.27 5.50
CA THR A 131 11.81 16.21 6.68
C THR A 131 12.64 14.93 6.68
N GLU A 132 13.89 14.99 7.17
CA GLU A 132 14.76 13.81 7.30
C GLU A 132 14.10 12.66 8.06
N GLN A 133 13.37 13.00 9.11
CA GLN A 133 12.64 12.02 9.90
C GLN A 133 11.58 11.31 9.06
N ASN A 134 10.77 12.04 8.28
CA ASN A 134 9.73 11.46 7.43
C ASN A 134 10.30 10.68 6.24
N ILE A 135 11.36 11.17 5.61
CA ILE A 135 12.01 10.47 4.49
C ILE A 135 12.50 9.10 4.93
N LYS A 136 13.29 9.04 6.00
CA LYS A 136 13.83 7.78 6.52
C LYS A 136 12.72 6.87 7.07
N PHE A 137 11.62 7.44 7.54
CA PHE A 137 10.41 6.67 7.84
C PHE A 137 9.81 6.02 6.58
N MET A 138 9.63 6.77 5.50
CA MET A 138 9.05 6.27 4.25
C MET A 138 9.95 5.26 3.55
N GLU A 139 11.28 5.42 3.63
CA GLU A 139 12.25 4.42 3.15
C GLU A 139 12.08 3.08 3.88
N ASN A 140 11.96 3.15 5.21
CA ASN A 140 11.73 1.95 6.01
C ASN A 140 10.37 1.33 5.71
N ARG A 141 9.31 2.14 5.54
CA ARG A 141 7.98 1.67 5.15
C ARG A 141 8.03 0.95 3.81
N LYS A 142 8.66 1.53 2.78
CA LYS A 142 8.88 0.86 1.48
C LYS A 142 9.60 -0.47 1.65
N ARG A 143 10.71 -0.49 2.39
CA ARG A 143 11.49 -1.71 2.64
C ARG A 143 10.65 -2.82 3.29
N ILE A 144 9.83 -2.46 4.27
CA ILE A 144 8.95 -3.40 4.95
C ILE A 144 7.85 -3.87 3.99
N GLU A 145 7.12 -2.96 3.33
CA GLU A 145 6.08 -3.32 2.36
C GLU A 145 6.61 -4.27 1.26
N LEU A 146 7.78 -4.00 0.68
CA LEU A 146 8.41 -4.85 -0.33
C LEU A 146 8.70 -6.26 0.19
N ARG A 147 9.31 -6.41 1.38
CA ARG A 147 9.53 -7.73 2.00
C ARG A 147 8.24 -8.51 2.23
N LEU A 148 7.13 -7.80 2.37
CA LEU A 148 5.87 -8.43 2.68
C LEU A 148 5.13 -8.88 1.43
N LEU A 149 5.35 -8.20 0.29
CA LEU A 149 4.92 -8.71 -1.01
C LEU A 149 5.57 -10.06 -1.33
N GLU A 150 6.81 -10.31 -0.88
CA GLU A 150 7.53 -11.58 -1.11
C GLU A 150 6.88 -12.78 -0.40
N VAL A 151 6.11 -12.56 0.68
CA VAL A 151 5.50 -13.63 1.46
C VAL A 151 3.99 -13.76 1.23
N LEU A 152 3.41 -12.96 0.34
CA LEU A 152 1.98 -13.05 0.03
C LEU A 152 1.67 -14.34 -0.73
N PRO A 153 0.55 -15.03 -0.43
CA PRO A 153 0.19 -16.29 -1.06
C PRO A 153 -0.43 -16.13 -2.46
N PHE A 154 -0.25 -14.97 -3.11
CA PHE A 154 -0.86 -14.62 -4.39
C PHE A 154 0.04 -13.68 -5.19
N SER A 155 -0.28 -13.50 -6.47
CA SER A 155 0.56 -12.78 -7.42
C SER A 155 0.80 -11.33 -7.03
N THR A 156 2.07 -10.92 -7.05
CA THR A 156 2.50 -9.54 -6.84
C THR A 156 3.26 -9.04 -8.06
N CYS A 157 3.02 -7.79 -8.45
CA CYS A 157 3.71 -7.08 -9.52
C CYS A 157 4.23 -5.76 -8.96
N ILE A 158 5.54 -5.54 -8.99
CA ILE A 158 6.15 -4.29 -8.54
C ILE A 158 6.44 -3.45 -9.77
N ILE A 159 5.88 -2.25 -9.83
CA ILE A 159 6.08 -1.32 -10.94
C ILE A 159 6.76 -0.05 -10.43
N GLU A 160 7.96 0.20 -10.94
CA GLU A 160 8.68 1.44 -10.70
C GLU A 160 8.17 2.52 -11.66
N ASN A 161 7.57 3.57 -11.12
CA ASN A 161 7.10 4.72 -11.88
C ASN A 161 8.24 5.73 -12.08
N LYS A 162 9.25 5.36 -12.86
CA LYS A 162 10.38 6.25 -13.17
C LYS A 162 9.88 7.47 -13.94
N CYS A 163 10.36 8.65 -13.56
CA CYS A 163 10.07 9.91 -14.25
C CYS A 163 8.59 10.31 -14.34
N LEU A 164 7.70 9.69 -13.53
CA LEU A 164 6.25 9.94 -13.56
C LEU A 164 5.61 9.61 -14.93
N ASP A 165 6.12 8.59 -15.63
CA ASP A 165 5.52 8.11 -16.88
C ASP A 165 4.27 7.26 -16.60
N TRP A 166 3.12 7.93 -16.53
CA TRP A 166 1.84 7.30 -16.22
C TRP A 166 1.37 6.33 -17.31
N GLU A 167 1.77 6.53 -18.57
CA GLU A 167 1.36 5.66 -19.67
C GLU A 167 2.12 4.34 -19.63
N GLU A 168 3.43 4.39 -19.41
CA GLU A 168 4.26 3.20 -19.25
C GLU A 168 3.78 2.38 -18.04
N VAL A 169 3.49 3.04 -16.92
CA VAL A 169 2.99 2.37 -15.72
C VAL A 169 1.63 1.73 -16.00
N LEU A 170 0.70 2.42 -16.65
CA LEU A 170 -0.60 1.86 -16.99
C LEU A 170 -0.47 0.64 -17.92
N SER A 171 0.42 0.69 -18.91
CA SER A 171 0.68 -0.46 -19.80
C SER A 171 1.13 -1.68 -19.00
N LYS A 172 2.09 -1.51 -18.08
CA LYS A 172 2.56 -2.58 -17.19
C LYS A 172 1.46 -3.10 -16.26
N MET A 173 0.55 -2.23 -15.80
CA MET A 173 -0.59 -2.64 -14.99
C MET A 173 -1.55 -3.53 -15.77
N VAL A 174 -1.81 -3.21 -17.05
CA VAL A 174 -2.65 -4.01 -17.93
C VAL A 174 -2.00 -5.37 -18.23
N GLU A 175 -0.69 -5.41 -18.45
CA GLU A 175 0.05 -6.67 -18.67
C GLU A 175 0.06 -7.59 -17.44
N ALA A 176 -0.07 -7.03 -16.23
CA ALA A 176 -0.06 -7.79 -14.98
C ALA A 176 -1.40 -8.47 -14.65
N ILE A 177 -2.50 -8.10 -15.34
CA ILE A 177 -3.86 -8.58 -15.06
C ILE A 177 -4.43 -9.43 -16.19
#